data_AF-A0A952NHG6-F1
#
_entry.id   AF-A0A952NHG6-F1
#
_cell.length_a   1.000
_cell.length_b   1.000
_cell.length_c   1.000
_cell.angle_alpha   90.00
_cell.angle_beta   90.00
_cell.angle_gamma   90.00
#
_symmetry.space_group_name_H-M   'P 1'
#
loop_
_entity.id
_entity.type
_entity.pdbx_description
1 polymer ?
#
loop_
_entity_poly.entity_id
_entity_poly.type
_entity_poly.pdbx_seq_one_letter_code
_entity_poly.pdbx_strand_id
1 'polypeptide(L)'
;MKTIFVMMLTLLMGVTALGKTKKELQATDWNSFEAAMQEAEREDRKTGWSYIASGALVTIGGLVGASSSADSQSKLIYGLSQGFGVAAIGYGTAKLSYGNEYNSFYDSIQGTELSLEQKNSLVSLYMENERAKREMIRKINIATHAAIGVLNLYSASREPDKDAKTALQFLAAVNFAFALSYTF
;
A
#
# COMPACT_ATOMS: atom_id res chain seq x y z
N MET A 1 -9.89 -5.51 -27.05
CA MET A 1 -8.75 -6.34 -26.58
C MET A 1 -7.47 -5.54 -26.31
N LYS A 2 -6.96 -4.70 -27.22
CA LYS A 2 -5.75 -3.89 -26.98
C LYS A 2 -5.85 -2.95 -25.76
N THR A 3 -7.02 -2.35 -25.51
CA THR A 3 -7.28 -1.45 -24.37
C THR A 3 -7.29 -2.17 -23.03
N ILE A 4 -7.87 -3.37 -22.95
CA ILE A 4 -7.91 -4.21 -21.73
C ILE A 4 -6.50 -4.69 -21.36
N PHE A 5 -5.65 -5.00 -22.35
CA PHE A 5 -4.26 -5.38 -22.12
C PHE A 5 -3.43 -4.22 -21.57
N VAL A 6 -3.55 -3.02 -22.17
CA VAL A 6 -2.87 -1.81 -21.67
C VAL A 6 -3.35 -1.44 -20.26
N MET A 7 -4.63 -1.68 -19.95
CA MET A 7 -5.21 -1.50 -18.62
C MET A 7 -4.73 -2.48 -17.56
N MET A 8 -4.68 -3.78 -17.88
CA MET A 8 -4.10 -4.76 -16.95
C MET A 8 -2.63 -4.44 -16.71
N LEU A 9 -1.92 -3.95 -17.73
CA LEU A 9 -0.52 -3.57 -17.63
C LEU A 9 -0.31 -2.33 -16.73
N THR A 10 -1.17 -1.29 -16.82
CA THR A 10 -1.08 -0.13 -15.92
C THR A 10 -1.52 -0.45 -14.50
N LEU A 11 -2.51 -1.33 -14.31
CA LEU A 11 -2.91 -1.79 -12.97
C LEU A 11 -1.84 -2.70 -12.36
N LEU A 12 -1.21 -3.60 -13.14
CA LEU A 12 -0.05 -4.38 -12.69
C LEU A 12 1.14 -3.49 -12.33
N MET A 13 1.43 -2.45 -13.13
CA MET A 13 2.52 -1.51 -12.84
C MET A 13 2.25 -0.66 -11.58
N GLY A 14 0.98 -0.34 -11.29
CA GLY A 14 0.60 0.27 -10.01
C GLY A 14 0.82 -0.67 -8.82
N VAL A 15 0.52 -1.96 -8.98
CA VAL A 15 0.75 -2.99 -7.95
C VAL A 15 2.25 -3.25 -7.73
N THR A 16 3.08 -3.24 -8.77
CA THR A 16 4.54 -3.39 -8.59
C THR A 16 5.20 -2.14 -8.00
N ALA A 17 4.66 -0.95 -8.25
CA ALA A 17 5.12 0.29 -7.61
C ALA A 17 4.75 0.36 -6.11
N LEU A 18 3.58 -0.19 -5.74
CA LEU A 18 3.20 -0.44 -4.34
C LEU A 18 4.04 -1.54 -3.68
N GLY A 19 4.66 -2.40 -4.49
CA GLY A 19 5.54 -3.49 -4.08
C GLY A 19 7.02 -3.11 -3.91
N LYS A 20 7.39 -1.82 -3.88
CA LYS A 20 8.65 -1.44 -3.24
C LYS A 20 8.51 -1.75 -1.75
N THR A 21 8.89 -2.98 -1.39
CA THR A 21 9.01 -3.46 -0.03
C THR A 21 9.73 -2.39 0.78
N LYS A 22 8.98 -1.78 1.70
CA LYS A 22 9.47 -0.85 2.70
C LYS A 22 10.69 -1.52 3.33
N LYS A 23 11.88 -0.96 3.14
CA LYS A 23 13.13 -1.57 3.61
C LYS A 23 12.97 -1.77 5.11
N GLU A 24 12.86 -3.03 5.54
CA GLU A 24 12.54 -3.33 6.92
C GLU A 24 13.63 -2.73 7.80
N LEU A 25 13.22 -1.99 8.83
CA LEU A 25 14.15 -1.42 9.78
C LEU A 25 14.80 -2.58 10.54
N GLN A 26 16.11 -2.77 10.40
CA GLN A 26 16.85 -3.83 11.09
C GLN A 26 17.80 -3.26 12.16
N ALA A 27 17.33 -2.26 12.90
CA ALA A 27 18.11 -1.67 13.99
C ALA A 27 18.18 -2.64 15.18
N THR A 28 19.36 -2.72 15.79
CA THR A 28 19.64 -3.56 16.98
C THR A 28 19.99 -2.73 18.22
N ASP A 29 20.24 -1.44 18.04
CA ASP A 29 20.66 -0.51 19.07
C ASP A 29 20.08 0.89 18.79
N TRP A 30 20.14 1.77 19.79
CA TRP A 30 19.58 3.11 19.72
C TRP A 30 20.20 3.97 18.62
N ASN A 31 21.51 3.91 18.42
CA ASN A 31 22.17 4.78 17.44
C ASN A 31 21.82 4.34 16.01
N SER A 32 21.79 3.03 15.74
CA SER A 32 21.33 2.51 14.45
C SER A 32 19.84 2.79 14.20
N PHE A 33 19.02 2.71 15.25
CA PHE A 33 17.60 3.05 15.18
C PHE A 33 17.41 4.54 14.89
N GLU A 34 18.04 5.42 15.65
CA GLU A 34 17.95 6.88 15.49
C GLU A 34 18.41 7.35 14.11
N ALA A 35 19.56 6.86 13.63
CA ALA A 35 20.05 7.19 12.29
C ALA A 35 19.05 6.77 11.21
N ALA A 36 18.45 5.59 11.36
CA ALA A 36 17.48 5.09 10.41
C ALA A 36 16.13 5.83 10.49
N MET A 37 15.72 6.31 11.67
CA MET A 37 14.55 7.17 11.84
C MET A 37 14.72 8.53 11.17
N GLN A 38 15.89 9.16 11.30
CA GLN A 38 16.20 10.43 10.64
C GLN A 38 16.18 10.30 9.11
N GLU A 39 16.72 9.21 8.59
CA GLU A 39 16.66 8.93 7.15
C GLU A 39 15.22 8.64 6.69
N ALA A 40 14.48 7.84 7.46
CA ALA A 40 13.08 7.54 7.18
C ALA A 40 12.21 8.81 7.17
N GLU A 41 12.46 9.78 8.05
CA GLU A 41 11.74 11.06 8.07
C GLU A 41 11.97 11.87 6.78
N ARG A 42 13.21 11.87 6.26
CA ARG A 42 13.52 12.51 4.96
C ARG A 42 12.85 11.81 3.80
N GLU A 43 12.89 10.48 3.80
CA GLU A 43 12.24 9.67 2.77
C GLU A 43 10.71 9.82 2.81
N ASP A 44 10.11 9.83 4.00
CA ASP A 44 8.68 10.03 4.22
C ASP A 44 8.21 11.38 3.71
N ARG A 45 8.99 12.46 3.91
CA ARG A 45 8.71 13.78 3.34
C ARG A 45 8.72 13.76 1.81
N LYS A 46 9.78 13.22 1.21
CA LYS A 46 9.92 13.17 -0.25
C LYS A 46 8.82 12.31 -0.88
N THR A 47 8.56 11.16 -0.28
CA THR A 47 7.56 10.19 -0.75
C THR A 47 6.15 10.74 -0.57
N GLY A 48 5.86 11.36 0.58
CA GLY A 48 4.57 11.99 0.86
C GLY A 48 4.20 13.05 -0.19
N TRP A 49 5.11 13.97 -0.49
CA TRP A 49 4.91 14.96 -1.55
C TRP A 49 4.78 14.33 -2.95
N SER A 50 5.55 13.29 -3.23
CA SER A 50 5.47 12.57 -4.51
C SER A 50 4.11 11.91 -4.70
N TYR A 51 3.54 11.30 -3.66
CA TYR A 51 2.20 10.71 -3.67
C TYR A 51 1.10 11.78 -3.81
N ILE A 52 1.23 12.91 -3.12
CA ILE A 52 0.27 14.03 -3.27
C ILE A 52 0.30 14.57 -4.71
N ALA A 53 1.50 14.86 -5.25
CA ALA A 53 1.63 15.42 -6.59
C ALA A 53 1.14 14.45 -7.67
N SER A 54 1.57 13.18 -7.63
CA SER A 54 1.12 12.17 -8.59
C SER A 54 -0.37 11.85 -8.43
N GLY A 55 -0.87 11.76 -7.20
CA GLY A 55 -2.29 11.58 -6.90
C GLY A 55 -3.14 12.71 -7.46
N ALA A 56 -2.73 13.97 -7.28
CA ALA A 56 -3.41 15.14 -7.83
C ALA A 56 -3.47 15.11 -9.37
N LEU A 57 -2.34 14.79 -10.03
CA LEU A 57 -2.30 14.66 -11.49
C LEU A 57 -3.24 13.56 -12.00
N VAL A 58 -3.26 12.40 -11.33
CA VAL A 58 -4.16 11.29 -11.68
C VAL A 58 -5.62 11.66 -11.44
N THR A 59 -5.95 12.34 -10.33
CA THR A 59 -7.32 12.78 -10.05
C THR A 59 -7.80 13.79 -11.09
N ILE A 60 -7.00 14.82 -11.42
CA ILE A 60 -7.36 15.82 -12.44
C ILE A 60 -7.49 15.15 -13.82
N GLY A 61 -6.52 14.34 -14.21
CA GLY A 61 -6.53 13.62 -15.48
C GLY A 61 -7.73 12.66 -15.60
N GLY A 62 -8.08 11.97 -14.52
CA GLY A 62 -9.27 11.13 -14.44
C GLY A 62 -10.56 11.94 -14.54
N LEU A 63 -10.65 13.13 -13.95
CA LEU A 63 -11.83 14.01 -14.06
C LEU A 63 -12.06 14.48 -15.50
N VAL A 64 -10.99 14.97 -16.14
CA VAL A 64 -11.03 15.42 -17.54
C VAL A 64 -11.31 14.26 -18.49
N GLY A 65 -10.71 13.10 -18.26
CA GLY A 65 -10.94 11.89 -19.05
C GLY A 65 -12.37 11.38 -18.96
N ALA A 66 -12.93 11.30 -17.75
CA ALA A 66 -14.31 10.83 -17.53
C ALA A 66 -15.35 11.73 -18.21
N SER A 67 -15.15 13.04 -18.15
CA SER A 67 -16.05 14.03 -18.77
C SER A 67 -15.94 14.06 -20.30
N SER A 68 -14.77 13.75 -20.85
CA SER A 68 -14.51 13.75 -22.30
C SER A 68 -14.86 12.41 -22.99
N SER A 69 -15.12 11.34 -22.23
CA SER A 69 -15.42 10.02 -22.78
C SER A 69 -16.91 9.78 -22.97
N ALA A 70 -17.30 9.20 -24.11
CA ALA A 70 -18.68 8.78 -24.38
C ALA A 70 -18.98 7.34 -23.90
N ASP A 71 -17.96 6.48 -23.86
CA ASP A 71 -18.08 5.05 -23.51
C ASP A 71 -18.11 4.83 -21.99
N SER A 72 -18.97 3.93 -21.54
CA SER A 72 -19.19 3.61 -20.11
C SER A 72 -18.00 2.88 -19.48
N GLN A 73 -17.27 2.06 -20.24
CA GLN A 73 -16.09 1.37 -19.74
C GLN A 73 -14.98 2.39 -19.43
N SER A 74 -14.70 3.28 -20.37
CA SER A 74 -13.75 4.38 -20.20
C SER A 74 -14.09 5.28 -19.01
N LYS A 75 -15.37 5.61 -18.80
CA LYS A 75 -15.80 6.36 -17.61
C LYS A 75 -15.53 5.63 -16.31
N LEU A 76 -15.80 4.33 -16.24
CA LEU A 76 -15.51 3.50 -15.07
C LEU A 76 -14.01 3.54 -14.74
N ILE A 77 -13.17 3.43 -15.75
CA ILE A 77 -11.71 3.45 -15.62
C ILE A 77 -11.23 4.77 -15.05
N TYR A 78 -11.68 5.87 -15.64
CA TYR A 78 -11.34 7.19 -15.16
C TYR A 78 -11.86 7.42 -13.73
N GLY A 79 -13.04 6.92 -13.37
CA GLY A 79 -13.56 6.95 -12.01
C GLY A 79 -12.69 6.18 -11.01
N LEU A 80 -12.24 4.97 -11.37
CA LEU A 80 -11.31 4.19 -10.55
C LEU A 80 -9.96 4.92 -10.39
N SER A 81 -9.42 5.46 -11.48
CA SER A 81 -8.20 6.27 -11.44
C SER A 81 -8.34 7.48 -10.52
N GLN A 82 -9.47 8.20 -10.56
CA GLN A 82 -9.73 9.31 -9.63
C GLN A 82 -9.70 8.84 -8.17
N GLY A 83 -10.34 7.71 -7.87
CA GLY A 83 -10.33 7.11 -6.54
C GLY A 83 -8.92 6.77 -6.06
N PHE A 84 -8.09 6.16 -6.93
CA PHE A 84 -6.67 5.92 -6.64
C PHE A 84 -5.88 7.22 -6.41
N GLY A 85 -6.15 8.26 -7.19
CA GLY A 85 -5.51 9.57 -7.01
C GLY A 85 -5.85 10.22 -5.67
N VAL A 86 -7.13 10.18 -5.25
CA VAL A 86 -7.57 10.67 -3.93
C VAL A 86 -6.94 9.84 -2.81
N ALA A 87 -6.90 8.51 -2.95
CA ALA A 87 -6.25 7.63 -1.99
C ALA A 87 -4.74 7.91 -1.87
N ALA A 88 -4.06 8.16 -3.00
CA ALA A 88 -2.65 8.55 -3.02
C ALA A 88 -2.40 9.89 -2.31
N ILE A 89 -3.27 10.89 -2.50
CA ILE A 89 -3.20 12.16 -1.75
C ILE A 89 -3.38 11.93 -0.25
N GLY A 90 -4.37 11.12 0.14
CA GLY A 90 -4.63 10.77 1.54
C GLY A 90 -3.42 10.06 2.16
N TYR A 91 -2.85 9.09 1.47
CA TYR A 91 -1.64 8.38 1.89
C TYR A 91 -0.44 9.32 2.04
N GLY A 92 -0.21 10.19 1.04
CA GLY A 92 0.88 11.16 1.09
C GLY A 92 0.72 12.15 2.24
N THR A 93 -0.51 12.63 2.49
CA THR A 93 -0.82 13.50 3.64
C THR A 93 -0.55 12.79 4.96
N ALA A 94 -1.00 11.54 5.11
CA ALA A 94 -0.75 10.76 6.32
C ALA A 94 0.76 10.56 6.56
N LYS A 95 1.54 10.30 5.50
CA LYS A 95 3.00 10.20 5.57
C LYS A 95 3.66 11.51 6.03
N LEU A 96 3.17 12.66 5.57
CA LEU A 96 3.71 13.96 6.01
C LEU A 96 3.35 14.30 7.46
N SER A 97 2.14 13.93 7.91
CA SER A 97 1.65 14.30 9.24
C SER A 97 2.08 13.34 10.35
N TYR A 98 2.13 12.03 10.07
CA TYR A 98 2.35 10.99 11.07
C TYR A 98 3.61 10.14 10.81
N GLY A 99 4.20 10.25 9.61
CA GLY A 99 5.40 9.50 9.21
C GLY A 99 5.20 7.99 9.16
N ASN A 100 6.19 7.24 9.62
CA ASN A 100 6.16 5.77 9.63
C ASN A 100 5.73 5.23 11.00
N GLU A 101 5.38 3.93 11.05
CA GLU A 101 4.88 3.31 12.28
C GLU A 101 5.85 3.29 13.47
N TYR A 102 7.13 3.60 13.26
CA TYR A 102 8.15 3.64 14.31
C TYR A 102 8.29 5.02 14.97
N ASN A 103 7.74 6.08 14.35
CA ASN A 103 7.87 7.46 14.84
C ASN A 103 7.37 7.62 16.28
N SER A 104 6.19 7.09 16.61
CA SER A 104 5.63 7.20 17.97
C SER A 104 6.56 6.63 19.04
N PHE A 105 7.20 5.48 18.75
CA PHE A 105 8.18 4.89 19.66
C PHE A 105 9.47 5.73 19.72
N TYR A 106 9.98 6.18 18.58
CA TYR A 106 11.17 7.03 18.50
C TYR A 106 11.00 8.32 19.31
N ASP A 107 9.92 9.07 19.05
CA ASP A 107 9.61 10.34 19.70
C ASP A 107 9.43 10.15 21.21
N SER A 108 8.86 9.02 21.63
CA SER A 108 8.66 8.68 23.04
C SER A 108 9.96 8.35 23.79
N ILE A 109 10.97 7.81 23.11
CA ILE A 109 12.25 7.40 23.74
C ILE A 109 13.32 8.47 23.61
N GLN A 110 13.35 9.22 22.50
CA GLN A 110 14.39 10.21 22.22
C GLN A 110 14.47 11.25 23.34
N GLY A 111 13.33 11.77 23.79
CA GLY A 111 13.23 12.80 24.83
C GLY A 111 13.44 12.32 26.27
N THR A 112 13.77 11.05 26.49
CA THR A 112 13.92 10.49 27.84
C THR A 112 15.36 10.58 28.35
N GLU A 113 15.51 10.66 29.68
CA GLU A 113 16.80 10.59 30.40
C GLU A 113 17.32 9.15 30.59
N LEU A 114 16.76 8.18 29.85
CA LEU A 114 17.21 6.79 29.90
C LEU A 114 18.68 6.67 29.49
N SER A 115 19.40 5.76 30.15
CA SER A 115 20.78 5.43 29.75
C SER A 115 20.79 4.80 28.36
N LEU A 116 21.94 4.87 27.68
CA LEU A 116 22.09 4.26 26.35
C LEU A 116 21.80 2.76 26.38
N GLU A 117 22.19 2.06 27.45
CA GLU A 117 21.91 0.63 27.64
C GLU A 117 20.41 0.35 27.76
N GLN A 118 19.67 1.19 28.49
CA GLN A 118 18.22 1.09 28.59
C GLN A 118 17.54 1.36 27.24
N LYS A 119 17.98 2.38 26.50
CA LYS A 119 17.45 2.68 25.16
C LYS A 119 17.71 1.52 24.19
N ASN A 120 18.91 0.92 24.22
CA ASN A 120 19.25 -0.24 23.40
C ASN A 120 18.34 -1.45 23.72
N SER A 121 18.12 -1.74 25.01
CA SER A 121 17.24 -2.83 25.43
C SER A 121 15.80 -2.62 24.95
N LEU A 122 15.27 -1.40 25.08
CA LEU A 122 13.92 -1.06 24.61
C LEU A 122 13.79 -1.15 23.09
N VAL A 123 14.78 -0.66 22.34
CA VAL A 123 14.80 -0.79 20.87
C VAL A 123 14.79 -2.26 20.47
N SER A 124 15.65 -3.09 21.05
CA SER A 124 15.71 -4.52 20.73
C SER A 124 14.36 -5.21 20.98
N LEU A 125 13.75 -4.97 22.14
CA LEU A 125 12.45 -5.55 22.49
C LEU A 125 11.33 -5.06 21.56
N TYR A 126 11.33 -3.76 21.24
CA TYR A 126 10.35 -3.17 20.33
C TYR A 126 10.48 -3.77 18.92
N MET A 127 11.70 -3.90 18.40
CA MET A 127 11.96 -4.45 17.08
C MET A 127 11.59 -5.93 16.97
N GLU A 128 11.82 -6.72 18.02
CA GLU A 128 11.38 -8.12 18.09
C GLU A 128 9.85 -8.23 18.04
N ASN A 129 9.15 -7.42 18.84
CA ASN A 129 7.68 -7.38 18.85
C ASN A 129 7.11 -6.93 17.50
N GLU A 130 7.71 -5.93 16.87
CA GLU A 130 7.28 -5.45 15.56
C GLU A 130 7.47 -6.49 14.45
N ARG A 131 8.55 -7.28 14.49
CA ARG A 131 8.74 -8.42 13.57
C ARG A 131 7.64 -9.47 13.75
N ALA A 132 7.38 -9.90 14.99
CA ALA A 132 6.35 -10.88 15.28
C ALA A 132 4.96 -10.42 14.83
N LYS A 133 4.62 -9.15 15.11
CA LYS A 133 3.37 -8.52 14.68
C LYS A 133 3.25 -8.46 13.15
N ARG A 134 4.32 -8.10 12.43
CA ARG A 134 4.33 -8.08 10.96
C ARG A 134 4.13 -9.45 10.36
N GLU A 135 4.79 -10.47 10.90
CA GLU A 135 4.59 -11.83 10.43
C GLU A 135 3.14 -12.29 10.59
N MET A 136 2.51 -11.94 11.71
CA MET A 136 1.11 -12.24 11.95
C MET A 136 0.18 -11.50 10.96
N ILE A 137 0.36 -10.19 10.80
CA ILE A 137 -0.42 -9.38 9.84
C ILE A 137 -0.25 -9.90 8.42
N ARG A 138 0.99 -10.26 8.03
CA ARG A 138 1.29 -10.85 6.72
C ARG A 138 0.49 -12.13 6.50
N LYS A 139 0.49 -13.05 7.48
CA LYS A 139 -0.29 -14.30 7.40
C LYS A 139 -1.79 -14.03 7.28
N ILE A 140 -2.32 -13.08 8.06
CA ILE A 140 -3.73 -12.67 7.99
C ILE A 140 -4.05 -12.13 6.59
N ASN A 141 -3.26 -11.21 6.06
CA ASN A 141 -3.48 -10.61 4.74
C ASN A 141 -3.45 -11.66 3.62
N ILE A 142 -2.49 -12.60 3.66
CA ILE A 142 -2.44 -13.73 2.71
C ILE A 142 -3.76 -14.52 2.78
N ALA A 143 -4.18 -14.92 3.98
CA ALA A 143 -5.39 -15.72 4.18
C ALA A 143 -6.65 -14.98 3.72
N THR A 144 -6.79 -13.70 4.09
CA THR A 144 -7.93 -12.86 3.72
C THR A 144 -8.04 -12.70 2.20
N HIS A 145 -6.95 -12.29 1.55
CA HIS A 145 -6.97 -12.09 0.10
C HIS A 145 -7.17 -13.42 -0.66
N ALA A 146 -6.57 -14.52 -0.20
CA ALA A 146 -6.82 -15.84 -0.78
C ALA A 146 -8.31 -16.24 -0.64
N ALA A 147 -8.91 -16.05 0.54
CA ALA A 147 -10.32 -16.36 0.79
C ALA A 147 -11.26 -15.51 -0.07
N ILE A 148 -11.01 -14.20 -0.18
CA ILE A 148 -11.77 -13.30 -1.08
C ILE A 148 -11.61 -13.76 -2.54
N GLY A 149 -10.40 -14.15 -2.96
CA GLY A 149 -10.14 -14.69 -4.29
C GLY A 149 -10.99 -15.93 -4.59
N VAL A 150 -11.05 -16.88 -3.65
CA VAL A 150 -11.88 -18.09 -3.76
C VAL A 150 -13.37 -17.75 -3.82
N LEU A 151 -13.85 -16.86 -2.96
CA LEU A 151 -15.26 -16.43 -2.95
C LEU A 151 -15.65 -15.76 -4.28
N ASN A 152 -14.79 -14.90 -4.82
CA ASN A 152 -15.03 -14.26 -6.11
C ASN A 152 -15.04 -15.27 -7.27
N LEU A 153 -14.13 -16.26 -7.29
CA LEU A 153 -14.17 -17.34 -8.28
C LEU A 153 -15.45 -18.17 -8.17
N TYR A 154 -15.87 -18.49 -6.94
CA TYR A 154 -17.09 -19.24 -6.70
C TYR A 154 -18.32 -18.46 -7.17
N SER A 155 -18.44 -17.17 -6.84
CA SER A 155 -19.49 -16.30 -7.37
C SER A 155 -19.47 -16.22 -8.89
N ALA A 156 -18.29 -16.07 -9.51
CA ALA A 156 -18.15 -16.05 -10.97
C ALA A 156 -18.60 -17.37 -11.64
N SER A 157 -18.41 -18.51 -10.96
CA SER A 157 -18.84 -19.81 -11.49
C SER A 157 -20.36 -19.97 -11.57
N ARG A 158 -21.09 -19.18 -10.78
CA ARG A 158 -22.57 -19.22 -10.66
C ARG A 158 -23.26 -18.04 -11.32
N GLU A 159 -22.52 -17.02 -11.72
CA GLU A 159 -23.06 -15.80 -12.31
C GLU A 159 -23.47 -16.05 -13.78
N PRO A 160 -24.77 -15.91 -14.11
CA PRO A 160 -25.25 -16.03 -15.49
C PRO A 160 -24.86 -14.84 -16.37
N ASP A 161 -24.72 -13.64 -15.80
CA ASP A 161 -24.34 -12.46 -16.57
C ASP A 161 -22.85 -12.47 -16.94
N LYS A 162 -22.54 -12.31 -18.23
CA LYS A 162 -21.18 -12.45 -18.75
C LYS A 162 -20.25 -11.34 -18.26
N ASP A 163 -20.77 -10.12 -18.11
CA ASP A 163 -19.98 -8.96 -17.71
C ASP A 163 -19.69 -9.01 -16.20
N ALA A 164 -20.70 -9.33 -15.39
CA ALA A 164 -20.54 -9.56 -13.95
C ALA A 164 -19.59 -10.74 -13.67
N LYS A 165 -19.70 -11.84 -14.42
CA LYS A 165 -18.78 -12.97 -14.34
C LYS A 165 -17.33 -12.55 -14.62
N THR A 166 -17.12 -11.75 -15.66
CA THR A 166 -15.78 -11.26 -16.03
C THR A 166 -15.20 -10.36 -14.93
N ALA A 167 -16.02 -9.49 -14.35
CA ALA A 167 -15.61 -8.64 -13.23
C ALA A 167 -15.22 -9.46 -11.99
N LEU A 168 -16.01 -10.47 -11.63
CA LEU A 168 -15.71 -11.35 -10.49
C LEU A 168 -14.42 -12.17 -10.71
N GLN A 169 -14.17 -12.67 -11.92
CA GLN A 169 -12.92 -13.35 -12.26
C GLN A 169 -11.71 -12.42 -12.14
N PHE A 170 -11.84 -11.16 -12.59
CA PHE A 170 -10.80 -10.16 -12.44
C PHE A 170 -10.51 -9.84 -10.97
N LEU A 171 -11.55 -9.62 -10.16
CA LEU A 171 -11.41 -9.39 -8.72
C LEU A 171 -10.76 -10.58 -8.01
N ALA A 172 -11.06 -11.81 -8.43
CA ALA A 172 -10.39 -12.98 -7.90
C ALA A 172 -8.89 -12.98 -8.23
N ALA A 173 -8.52 -12.73 -9.49
CA ALA A 173 -7.13 -12.68 -9.92
C ALA A 173 -6.33 -11.60 -9.18
N VAL A 174 -6.91 -10.40 -9.00
CA VAL A 174 -6.30 -9.31 -8.24
C VAL A 174 -6.07 -9.71 -6.79
N ASN A 175 -7.05 -10.35 -6.13
CA ASN A 175 -6.88 -10.79 -4.76
C ASN A 175 -5.83 -11.90 -4.60
N PHE A 176 -5.74 -12.86 -5.53
CA PHE A 176 -4.65 -13.83 -5.50
C PHE A 176 -3.29 -13.19 -5.73
N ALA A 177 -3.20 -12.20 -6.63
CA ALA A 177 -1.97 -11.43 -6.82
C ALA A 177 -1.57 -10.68 -5.53
N PHE A 178 -2.53 -10.10 -4.80
CA PHE A 178 -2.24 -9.50 -3.49
C PHE A 178 -1.79 -10.53 -2.47
N ALA A 179 -2.45 -11.68 -2.37
CA ALA A 179 -2.04 -12.76 -1.46
C ALA A 179 -0.59 -13.20 -1.74
N LEU A 180 -0.22 -13.37 -3.02
CA LEU A 180 1.16 -13.69 -3.42
C LEU A 180 2.14 -12.53 -3.16
N SER A 181 1.71 -11.28 -3.28
CA SER A 181 2.58 -10.14 -2.99
C SER A 181 3.00 -10.09 -1.51
N TYR A 182 2.18 -10.65 -0.60
CA TYR A 182 2.52 -10.75 0.81
C TYR A 182 3.37 -11.97 1.17
N THR A 183 3.66 -12.89 0.23
CA THR A 183 4.55 -14.04 0.53
C THR A 183 6.03 -13.70 0.43
N PHE A 184 6.38 -12.59 -0.21
CA PHE A 184 7.75 -12.09 -0.40
C PHE A 184 7.95 -10.77 0.37
#